data_AF-A0A9P3NUV9-F1
#
_entry.id   AF-A0A9P3NUV9-F1
#
_cell.length_a   1.000
_cell.length_b   1.000
_cell.length_c   1.000
_cell.angle_alpha   90.00
_cell.angle_beta   90.00
_cell.angle_gamma   90.00
#
_symmetry.space_group_name_H-M   'P 1'
#
loop_
_entity.id
_entity.type
_entity.pdbx_description
1 polymer ?
#
loop_
_entity_poly.entity_id
_entity_poly.type
_entity_poly.pdbx_seq_one_letter_code
_entity_poly.pdbx_strand_id
1 'polypeptide(L)'
;MDRYSHISRVPFLSLRLLLLLLSLAAWHQAAAAAPTNEQMQVEVSNLQLAAAARPRYSVIARFLERAIENPDSNYTLLQNTTILLPSNQALIDTLLRAWDNGTEWLRTVSYNIINGLYTLRGLRQLPRNAQIPTLLEGANLTKFNPSFSVALGQPGTKLYTWAVVKIPNLYNGVFLKAHGVDRWVVPPVA
;
A
#
# COMPACT_ATOMS: atom_id res chain seq x y z
N MET A 1 -7.08 -24.42 21.37
CA MET A 1 -7.84 -23.45 20.55
C MET A 1 -7.92 -22.14 21.33
N ASP A 2 -8.14 -21.02 20.64
CA ASP A 2 -8.08 -19.62 21.12
C ASP A 2 -6.71 -18.94 21.07
N ARG A 3 -6.31 -18.51 19.85
CA ARG A 3 -5.31 -17.45 19.62
C ARG A 3 -5.91 -16.18 18.99
N TYR A 4 -7.20 -15.91 19.23
CA TYR A 4 -7.91 -14.78 18.61
C TYR A 4 -8.45 -13.76 19.63
N SER A 5 -8.18 -13.92 20.93
CA SER A 5 -8.66 -13.02 21.99
C SER A 5 -7.88 -11.70 22.13
N HIS A 6 -6.79 -11.51 21.38
CA HIS A 6 -5.94 -10.30 21.47
C HIS A 6 -6.22 -9.23 20.41
N ILE A 7 -7.23 -9.41 19.54
CA ILE A 7 -7.57 -8.42 18.48
C ILE A 7 -8.38 -7.22 19.04
N SER A 8 -8.68 -7.20 20.34
CA SER A 8 -9.50 -6.17 20.98
C SER A 8 -8.77 -4.86 21.32
N ARG A 9 -7.47 -4.74 21.02
CA ARG A 9 -6.66 -3.54 21.36
C ARG A 9 -5.65 -3.14 20.28
N VAL A 10 -6.05 -3.07 19.02
CA VAL A 10 -5.27 -2.27 18.04
C VAL A 10 -5.38 -0.81 18.49
N PRO A 11 -4.30 -0.16 18.98
CA PRO A 11 -4.41 1.16 19.56
C PRO A 11 -4.70 2.18 18.47
N PHE A 12 -5.64 3.08 18.74
CA PHE A 12 -6.11 4.19 17.89
C PHE A 12 -4.99 5.10 17.32
N LEU A 13 -3.74 4.97 17.77
CA LEU A 13 -2.58 5.71 17.27
C LEU A 13 -2.15 5.32 15.85
N SER A 14 -2.20 4.02 15.49
CA SER A 14 -1.78 3.55 14.16
C SER A 14 -2.79 3.92 13.06
N LEU A 15 -4.06 4.08 13.45
CA LEU A 15 -5.15 4.54 12.61
C LEU A 15 -5.05 6.04 12.33
N ARG A 16 -4.79 6.87 13.36
CA ARG A 16 -4.51 8.31 13.18
C ARG A 16 -3.35 8.58 12.23
N LEU A 17 -2.42 7.65 12.11
CA LEU A 17 -1.22 7.77 11.28
C LEU A 17 -1.47 7.48 9.80
N LEU A 18 -2.24 6.43 9.46
CA LEU A 18 -2.72 6.22 8.09
C LEU A 18 -3.60 7.41 7.63
N LEU A 19 -4.37 7.97 8.56
CA LEU A 19 -5.15 9.20 8.37
C LEU A 19 -4.25 10.44 8.24
N LEU A 20 -3.08 10.48 8.89
CA LEU A 20 -2.10 11.56 8.78
C LEU A 20 -1.37 11.56 7.43
N LEU A 21 -1.12 10.38 6.86
CA LEU A 21 -0.64 10.24 5.47
C LEU A 21 -1.65 10.77 4.46
N LEU A 22 -2.93 10.82 4.84
CA LEU A 22 -3.98 11.47 4.09
C LEU A 22 -4.19 12.91 4.59
N SER A 23 -3.32 13.59 5.34
CA SER A 23 -3.62 14.97 5.79
C SER A 23 -2.51 15.99 5.58
N LEU A 24 -1.37 15.59 5.01
CA LEU A 24 -0.23 16.48 4.75
C LEU A 24 -0.29 17.11 3.35
N ALA A 25 -0.13 18.43 3.27
CA ALA A 25 -0.56 19.27 2.16
C ALA A 25 0.54 19.67 1.15
N ALA A 26 0.07 19.77 -0.11
CA ALA A 26 0.32 20.77 -1.16
C ALA A 26 1.75 21.05 -1.66
N TRP A 27 2.04 20.64 -2.91
CA TRP A 27 2.79 21.44 -3.90
C TRP A 27 2.30 21.16 -5.34
N HIS A 28 2.37 22.20 -6.18
CA HIS A 28 1.75 22.35 -7.50
C HIS A 28 2.30 21.43 -8.61
N GLN A 29 1.43 20.99 -9.53
CA GLN A 29 1.63 21.16 -10.98
C GLN A 29 0.34 20.83 -11.76
N ALA A 30 -0.02 21.70 -12.71
CA ALA A 30 -1.18 21.55 -13.58
C ALA A 30 -0.81 20.79 -14.86
N ALA A 31 -1.39 19.60 -15.04
CA ALA A 31 -1.42 18.84 -16.29
C ALA A 31 -2.60 17.84 -16.23
N ALA A 32 -3.64 18.06 -17.05
CA ALA A 32 -5.01 17.54 -16.84
C ALA A 32 -5.60 17.98 -15.48
N ALA A 33 -6.93 18.16 -15.38
CA ALA A 33 -7.53 18.48 -14.09
C ALA A 33 -7.23 17.32 -13.13
N ALA A 34 -6.36 17.56 -12.15
CA ALA A 34 -6.06 16.56 -11.11
C ALA A 34 -7.39 16.09 -10.48
N PRO A 35 -7.54 14.79 -10.19
CA PRO A 35 -8.78 14.29 -9.63
C PRO A 35 -9.08 15.02 -8.32
N THR A 36 -10.34 15.40 -8.13
CA THR A 36 -10.77 16.01 -6.86
C THR A 36 -10.64 15.00 -5.72
N ASN A 37 -10.59 15.49 -4.48
CA ASN A 37 -10.56 14.61 -3.31
C ASN A 37 -11.76 13.63 -3.30
N GLU A 38 -12.94 14.09 -3.74
CA GLU A 38 -14.14 13.26 -3.88
C GLU A 38 -13.97 12.16 -4.91
N GLN A 39 -13.41 12.47 -6.09
CA GLN A 39 -13.12 11.45 -7.12
C GLN A 39 -12.12 10.41 -6.60
N MET A 40 -11.12 10.84 -5.85
CA MET A 40 -10.17 9.92 -5.21
C MET A 40 -10.80 9.11 -4.08
N GLN A 41 -11.69 9.69 -3.29
CA GLN A 41 -12.43 8.97 -2.24
C GLN A 41 -13.30 7.86 -2.84
N VAL A 42 -13.91 8.09 -4.02
CA VAL A 42 -14.64 7.07 -4.77
C VAL A 42 -13.71 5.94 -5.22
N GLU A 43 -12.53 6.26 -5.74
CA GLU A 43 -11.52 5.26 -6.13
C GLU A 43 -11.06 4.41 -4.92
N VAL A 44 -10.81 5.05 -3.76
CA VAL A 44 -10.45 4.35 -2.52
C VAL A 44 -11.60 3.49 -1.99
N SER A 45 -12.85 3.95 -2.11
CA SER A 45 -14.04 3.17 -1.77
C SER A 45 -14.19 1.93 -2.66
N ASN A 46 -13.97 2.09 -3.96
CA ASN A 46 -14.00 0.95 -4.90
C ASN A 46 -12.85 -0.04 -4.64
N LEU A 47 -11.66 0.46 -4.29
CA LEU A 47 -10.55 -0.37 -3.84
C LEU A 47 -10.90 -1.15 -2.56
N GLN A 48 -11.54 -0.49 -1.59
CA GLN A 48 -12.01 -1.11 -0.36
C GLN A 48 -12.97 -2.27 -0.65
N LEU A 49 -13.96 -2.05 -1.51
CA LEU A 49 -14.91 -3.09 -1.94
C LEU A 49 -14.19 -4.25 -2.64
N ALA A 50 -13.25 -3.94 -3.54
CA ALA A 50 -12.46 -4.95 -4.24
C ALA A 50 -11.60 -5.81 -3.29
N ALA A 51 -11.03 -5.19 -2.24
CA ALA A 51 -10.29 -5.90 -1.20
C ALA A 51 -11.23 -6.72 -0.29
N ALA A 52 -12.38 -6.18 0.09
CA ALA A 52 -13.38 -6.85 0.93
C ALA A 52 -13.93 -8.13 0.26
N ALA A 53 -14.09 -8.11 -1.06
CA ALA A 53 -14.50 -9.26 -1.87
C ALA A 53 -13.47 -10.41 -1.89
N ARG A 54 -12.27 -10.21 -1.31
CA ARG A 54 -11.21 -11.23 -1.24
C ARG A 54 -10.96 -11.63 0.22
N PRO A 55 -11.28 -12.87 0.65
CA PRO A 55 -11.13 -13.30 2.04
C PRO A 55 -9.72 -13.11 2.63
N ARG A 56 -8.66 -13.19 1.79
CA ARG A 56 -7.27 -13.00 2.23
C ARG A 56 -6.85 -11.54 2.40
N TYR A 57 -7.69 -10.58 2.04
CA TYR A 57 -7.43 -9.13 2.08
C TYR A 57 -8.55 -8.37 2.80
N SER A 58 -9.50 -9.08 3.40
CA SER A 58 -10.65 -8.49 4.09
C SER A 58 -10.27 -7.65 5.31
N VAL A 59 -9.13 -7.93 5.96
CA VAL A 59 -8.68 -7.15 7.11
C VAL A 59 -8.21 -5.77 6.64
N ILE A 60 -7.38 -5.68 5.59
CA ILE A 60 -6.93 -4.38 5.07
C ILE A 60 -8.10 -3.55 4.53
N ALA A 61 -9.16 -4.19 4.02
CA ALA A 61 -10.38 -3.49 3.60
C ALA A 61 -11.04 -2.72 4.77
N ARG A 62 -11.00 -3.23 6.00
CA ARG A 62 -11.52 -2.51 7.18
C ARG A 62 -10.68 -1.28 7.54
N PHE A 63 -9.37 -1.33 7.29
CA PHE A 63 -8.51 -0.15 7.46
C PHE A 63 -8.85 0.92 6.41
N LEU A 64 -9.11 0.51 5.16
CA LEU A 64 -9.54 1.42 4.10
C LEU A 64 -10.91 2.04 4.40
N GLU A 65 -11.87 1.23 4.85
CA GLU A 65 -13.20 1.69 5.30
C GLU A 65 -13.07 2.77 6.38
N ARG A 66 -12.23 2.52 7.39
CA ARG A 66 -12.00 3.49 8.46
C ARG A 66 -11.28 4.76 7.99
N ALA A 67 -10.46 4.65 6.95
CA ALA A 67 -9.84 5.81 6.31
C ALA A 67 -10.88 6.67 5.58
N ILE A 68 -11.81 6.02 4.87
CA ILE A 68 -12.92 6.64 4.13
C ILE A 68 -13.84 7.43 5.05
N GLU A 69 -14.13 6.89 6.24
CA GLU A 69 -14.98 7.54 7.25
C GLU A 69 -14.36 8.78 7.91
N ASN A 70 -13.05 9.02 7.75
CA ASN A 70 -12.40 10.17 8.35
C ASN A 70 -12.57 11.43 7.48
N PRO A 71 -13.21 12.50 7.99
CA PRO A 71 -13.44 13.73 7.22
C PRO A 71 -12.15 14.49 6.90
N ASP A 72 -11.07 14.29 7.68
CA ASP A 72 -9.78 14.98 7.48
C ASP A 72 -8.89 14.29 6.43
N SER A 73 -9.39 13.24 5.77
CA SER A 73 -8.64 12.50 4.76
C SER A 73 -8.57 13.23 3.40
N ASN A 74 -7.36 13.32 2.88
CA ASN A 74 -6.90 13.87 1.62
C ASN A 74 -6.29 12.74 0.78
N TYR A 75 -7.11 12.18 -0.08
CA TYR A 75 -6.76 11.07 -0.97
C TYR A 75 -5.99 11.51 -2.21
N THR A 76 -5.82 12.82 -2.44
CA THR A 76 -5.05 13.32 -3.58
C THR A 76 -3.60 12.86 -3.56
N LEU A 77 -3.04 12.51 -2.39
CA LEU A 77 -1.71 11.92 -2.26
C LEU A 77 -1.58 10.51 -2.87
N LEU A 78 -2.71 9.82 -3.07
CA LEU A 78 -2.76 8.52 -3.74
C LEU A 78 -2.95 8.64 -5.25
N GLN A 79 -3.09 9.86 -5.79
CA GLN A 79 -3.28 10.06 -7.22
C GLN A 79 -2.06 9.55 -8.01
N ASN A 80 -2.33 8.90 -9.14
CA ASN A 80 -1.29 8.34 -10.00
C ASN A 80 -0.34 7.38 -9.26
N THR A 81 -0.86 6.60 -8.30
CA THR A 81 -0.09 5.60 -7.56
C THR A 81 -0.60 4.18 -7.78
N THR A 82 0.26 3.21 -7.48
CA THR A 82 -0.12 1.81 -7.34
C THR A 82 0.15 1.35 -5.92
N ILE A 83 -0.86 0.80 -5.25
CA ILE A 83 -0.77 0.30 -3.88
C ILE A 83 -0.50 -1.22 -3.91
N LEU A 84 0.52 -1.65 -3.18
CA LEU A 84 0.71 -3.06 -2.86
C LEU A 84 -0.10 -3.36 -1.60
N LEU A 85 -1.21 -4.09 -1.72
CA LEU A 85 -2.05 -4.44 -0.58
C LEU A 85 -1.60 -5.79 0.01
N PRO A 86 -1.32 -5.87 1.32
CA PRO A 86 -0.80 -7.09 1.93
C PRO A 86 -1.94 -8.07 2.21
N SER A 87 -1.62 -9.36 2.21
CA SER A 87 -2.52 -10.36 2.76
C SER A 87 -2.77 -10.13 4.25
N ASN A 88 -3.89 -10.63 4.79
CA ASN A 88 -4.25 -10.52 6.20
C ASN A 88 -3.12 -10.99 7.13
N GLN A 89 -2.46 -12.11 6.78
CA GLN A 89 -1.34 -12.62 7.58
C GLN A 89 -0.17 -11.65 7.59
N ALA A 90 0.21 -11.12 6.42
CA ALA A 90 1.32 -10.19 6.35
C ALA A 90 1.02 -8.83 6.98
N LEU A 91 -0.25 -8.40 6.95
CA LEU A 91 -0.70 -7.23 7.67
C LEU A 91 -0.50 -7.43 9.18
N ILE A 92 -0.95 -8.57 9.72
CA ILE A 92 -0.75 -8.93 11.13
C ILE A 92 0.75 -8.97 11.48
N ASP A 93 1.57 -9.65 10.66
CA ASP A 93 3.02 -9.73 10.88
C ASP A 93 3.67 -8.34 10.90
N THR A 94 3.19 -7.42 10.08
CA THR A 94 3.69 -6.04 10.05
C THR A 94 3.23 -5.24 11.25
N LEU A 95 1.95 -5.34 11.63
CA LEU A 95 1.38 -4.67 12.79
C LEU A 95 2.07 -5.11 14.09
N LEU A 96 2.40 -6.39 14.23
CA LEU A 96 3.10 -6.91 15.40
C LEU A 96 4.53 -6.36 15.53
N ARG A 97 5.20 -6.04 14.41
CA ARG A 97 6.54 -5.43 14.43
C ARG A 97 6.50 -3.93 14.67
N ALA A 98 5.57 -3.24 14.01
CA ALA A 98 5.42 -1.79 14.15
C ALA A 98 4.58 -1.37 15.36
N TRP A 99 4.26 -2.33 16.25
CA TRP A 99 3.32 -2.17 17.37
C TRP A 99 3.69 -1.00 18.28
N ASP A 100 4.98 -0.80 18.54
CA ASP A 100 5.49 0.25 19.41
C ASP A 100 6.08 1.46 18.64
N ASN A 101 6.09 1.43 17.30
CA ASN A 101 6.73 2.45 16.47
C ASN A 101 5.84 2.88 15.30
N GLY A 102 4.99 3.88 15.56
CA GLY A 102 4.12 4.48 14.54
C GLY A 102 4.90 5.00 13.32
N THR A 103 6.10 5.54 13.52
CA THR A 103 6.93 6.02 12.40
C THR A 103 7.37 4.87 11.49
N GLU A 104 7.68 3.71 12.04
CA GLU A 104 8.02 2.52 11.24
C GLU A 104 6.81 1.98 10.46
N TRP A 105 5.62 2.05 11.06
CA TRP A 105 4.38 1.74 10.36
C TRP A 105 4.16 2.66 9.15
N LEU A 106 4.25 3.99 9.35
CA LEU A 106 4.10 4.96 8.26
C LEU A 106 5.09 4.72 7.14
N ARG A 107 6.38 4.60 7.49
CA ARG A 107 7.44 4.37 6.52
C ARG A 107 7.16 3.09 5.73
N THR A 108 6.68 2.03 6.38
CA THR A 108 6.31 0.78 5.71
C THR A 108 5.13 0.96 4.76
N VAL A 109 4.07 1.65 5.18
CA VAL A 109 2.92 1.94 4.30
C VAL A 109 3.37 2.75 3.08
N SER A 110 4.05 3.89 3.29
CA SER A 110 4.52 4.76 2.21
C SER A 110 5.47 4.06 1.24
N TYR A 111 6.29 3.13 1.75
CA TYR A 111 7.20 2.35 0.92
C TYR A 111 6.50 1.30 0.04
N ASN A 112 5.29 0.87 0.42
CA ASN A 112 4.48 -0.08 -0.36
C ASN A 112 3.46 0.61 -1.28
N ILE A 113 3.51 1.94 -1.38
CA ILE A 113 2.78 2.72 -2.38
C ILE A 113 3.81 3.24 -3.38
N ILE A 114 3.69 2.80 -4.64
CA ILE A 114 4.63 3.15 -5.71
C ILE A 114 4.07 4.28 -6.58
N ASN A 115 4.96 5.18 -7.02
CA ASN A 115 4.63 6.28 -7.90
C ASN A 115 4.45 5.78 -9.32
N GLY A 116 3.28 6.06 -9.91
CA GLY A 116 2.87 5.62 -11.23
C GLY A 116 1.77 4.57 -11.21
N LEU A 117 1.06 4.51 -12.33
CA LEU A 117 -0.08 3.62 -12.56
C LEU A 117 0.36 2.34 -13.27
N TYR A 118 0.78 1.34 -12.50
CA TYR A 118 1.23 0.07 -13.05
C TYR A 118 0.14 -0.99 -13.00
N THR A 119 -0.15 -1.57 -14.16
CA THR A 119 -0.79 -2.89 -14.24
C THR A 119 0.27 -3.98 -14.07
N LEU A 120 -0.14 -5.23 -13.84
CA LEU A 120 0.81 -6.35 -13.86
C LEU A 120 1.61 -6.40 -15.18
N ARG A 121 0.96 -6.13 -16.32
CA ARG A 121 1.62 -6.08 -17.63
C ARG A 121 2.69 -4.99 -17.67
N GLY A 122 2.35 -3.79 -17.20
CA GLY A 122 3.29 -2.67 -17.10
C GLY A 122 4.50 -3.03 -16.24
N LEU A 123 4.28 -3.58 -15.03
CA LEU A 123 5.38 -4.04 -14.17
C LEU A 123 6.24 -5.09 -14.86
N ARG A 124 5.64 -6.05 -15.57
CA ARG A 124 6.39 -7.10 -16.29
C ARG A 124 7.29 -6.54 -17.38
N GLN A 125 6.87 -5.47 -18.06
CA GLN A 125 7.61 -4.83 -19.15
C GLN A 125 8.82 -4.01 -18.69
N LEU A 126 8.85 -3.56 -17.43
CA LEU A 126 10.03 -2.87 -16.89
C LEU A 126 11.29 -3.75 -17.00
N PRO A 127 12.51 -3.20 -17.11
CA PRO A 127 13.73 -3.98 -17.03
C PRO A 127 13.84 -4.76 -15.71
N ARG A 128 14.60 -5.86 -15.70
CA ARG A 128 15.01 -6.49 -14.44
C ARG A 128 15.83 -5.49 -13.63
N ASN A 129 15.62 -5.43 -12.31
CA ASN A 129 16.23 -4.47 -11.40
C ASN A 129 15.83 -3.00 -11.61
N ALA A 130 14.75 -2.75 -12.36
CA ALA A 130 14.19 -1.40 -12.46
C ALA A 130 13.89 -0.84 -11.06
N GLN A 131 14.32 0.40 -10.83
CA GLN A 131 14.01 1.14 -9.61
C GLN A 131 12.66 1.83 -9.79
N ILE A 132 11.76 1.57 -8.86
CA ILE A 132 10.40 2.08 -8.87
C ILE A 132 10.25 2.99 -7.65
N PRO A 133 10.10 4.31 -7.86
CA PRO A 133 9.92 5.24 -6.76
C PRO A 133 8.69 4.94 -5.92
N THR A 134 8.80 5.17 -4.62
CA THR A 134 7.71 5.00 -3.65
C THR A 134 7.23 6.36 -3.13
N LEU A 135 6.12 6.38 -2.38
CA LEU A 135 5.70 7.58 -1.64
C LEU A 135 6.61 7.86 -0.43
N LEU A 136 7.44 6.91 0.00
CA LEU A 136 8.51 7.21 0.94
C LEU A 136 9.64 7.94 0.20
N GLU A 137 9.81 9.22 0.52
CA GLU A 137 10.80 10.09 -0.13
C GLU A 137 12.20 9.47 -0.13
N GLY A 138 12.87 9.52 -1.29
CA GLY A 138 14.22 8.97 -1.47
C GLY A 138 14.28 7.44 -1.51
N ALA A 139 13.16 6.73 -1.40
CA ALA A 139 13.12 5.27 -1.36
C ALA A 139 12.53 4.66 -2.63
N ASN A 140 13.18 3.61 -3.14
CA ASN A 140 12.79 2.87 -4.34
C ASN A 140 12.59 1.39 -4.03
N LEU A 141 11.56 0.79 -4.62
CA LEU A 141 11.45 -0.65 -4.77
C LEU A 141 12.18 -1.10 -6.03
N THR A 142 13.02 -2.11 -5.90
CA THR A 142 13.62 -2.80 -7.03
C THR A 142 12.66 -3.85 -7.54
N LYS A 143 12.47 -3.90 -8.86
CA LYS A 143 11.74 -5.00 -9.50
C LYS A 143 12.61 -6.23 -9.70
N PHE A 144 12.08 -7.38 -9.33
CA PHE A 144 12.61 -8.69 -9.67
C PHE A 144 11.54 -9.55 -10.37
N ASN A 145 11.95 -10.28 -11.41
CA ASN A 145 11.08 -11.21 -12.15
C ASN A 145 11.54 -12.65 -11.89
N PRO A 146 11.05 -13.33 -10.84
CA PRO A 146 11.23 -14.77 -10.75
C PRO A 146 10.27 -15.44 -11.75
N SER A 147 10.80 -15.81 -12.91
CA SER A 147 10.11 -16.54 -13.99
C SER A 147 8.79 -15.89 -14.45
N PHE A 148 7.66 -16.26 -13.83
CA PHE A 148 6.30 -15.83 -14.21
C PHE A 148 5.65 -14.84 -13.24
N SER A 149 6.31 -14.52 -12.12
CA SER A 149 5.81 -13.59 -11.10
C SER A 149 6.48 -12.23 -11.19
N VAL A 150 5.85 -11.23 -10.59
CA VAL A 150 6.48 -9.93 -10.30
C VAL A 150 6.74 -9.88 -8.80
N ALA A 151 7.99 -9.67 -8.43
CA ALA A 151 8.41 -9.41 -7.07
C ALA A 151 8.97 -7.98 -6.98
N LEU A 152 8.56 -7.22 -5.97
CA LEU A 152 9.02 -5.86 -5.72
C LEU A 152 9.68 -5.82 -4.35
N GLY A 153 10.82 -5.17 -4.23
CA GLY A 153 11.62 -5.39 -3.03
C GLY A 153 12.98 -4.71 -3.01
N GLN A 154 13.81 -5.11 -2.05
CA GLN A 154 15.20 -4.69 -1.96
C GLN A 154 16.15 -5.84 -2.31
N PRO A 155 17.18 -5.58 -3.12
CA PRO A 155 18.26 -6.53 -3.32
C PRO A 155 19.13 -6.64 -2.05
N GLY A 156 19.40 -7.87 -1.60
CA GLY A 156 20.57 -8.14 -0.75
C GLY A 156 20.39 -8.39 0.75
N THR A 157 19.17 -8.42 1.31
CA THR A 157 19.00 -8.74 2.75
C THR A 157 17.96 -9.86 2.98
N LYS A 158 18.14 -10.64 4.07
CA LYS A 158 17.30 -11.81 4.42
C LYS A 158 15.86 -11.38 4.73
N LEU A 159 14.90 -12.30 4.47
CA LEU A 159 13.46 -12.30 4.83
C LEU A 159 12.69 -10.96 4.68
N TYR A 160 11.56 -10.98 3.97
CA TYR A 160 10.70 -9.79 3.69
C TYR A 160 11.29 -8.73 2.75
N THR A 161 12.41 -9.04 2.09
CA THR A 161 12.96 -8.19 1.05
C THR A 161 12.11 -8.10 -0.20
N TRP A 162 11.16 -9.01 -0.42
CA TRP A 162 10.37 -9.05 -1.65
C TRP A 162 8.89 -9.30 -1.37
N ALA A 163 8.04 -8.43 -1.89
CA ALA A 163 6.61 -8.63 -2.03
C ALA A 163 6.32 -9.28 -3.39
N VAL A 164 5.70 -10.45 -3.40
CA VAL A 164 5.31 -11.13 -4.63
C VAL A 164 3.85 -10.82 -4.93
N VAL A 165 3.55 -10.34 -6.14
CA VAL A 165 2.17 -10.10 -6.58
C VAL A 165 1.44 -11.44 -6.70
N LYS A 166 0.41 -11.62 -5.87
CA LYS A 166 -0.45 -12.82 -5.84
C LYS A 166 -1.82 -12.58 -6.47
N ILE A 167 -2.37 -11.37 -6.31
CA ILE A 167 -3.59 -10.95 -6.99
C ILE A 167 -3.24 -9.75 -7.88
N PRO A 168 -2.93 -9.98 -9.16
CA PRO A 168 -2.65 -8.89 -10.07
C PRO A 168 -3.91 -8.06 -10.31
N ASN A 169 -3.73 -6.75 -10.41
CA ASN A 169 -4.81 -5.80 -10.67
C ASN A 169 -6.03 -6.01 -9.74
N LEU A 170 -5.77 -6.25 -8.45
CA LEU A 170 -6.81 -6.36 -7.42
C LEU A 170 -7.82 -5.21 -7.52
N TYR A 171 -7.31 -4.02 -7.84
CA TYR A 171 -8.09 -2.88 -8.32
C TYR A 171 -7.36 -2.22 -9.48
N ASN A 172 -8.12 -1.75 -10.47
CA ASN A 172 -7.59 -1.14 -11.68
C ASN A 172 -8.37 0.13 -12.05
N GLY A 173 -8.34 1.09 -11.14
CA GLY A 173 -8.96 2.39 -11.35
C GLY A 173 -8.17 3.29 -12.30
N VAL A 174 -8.73 4.48 -12.52
CA VAL A 174 -8.20 5.48 -13.45
C VAL A 174 -7.03 6.22 -12.81
N PHE A 175 -7.18 6.58 -11.53
CA PHE A 175 -6.20 7.37 -10.79
C PHE A 175 -5.44 6.56 -9.75
N LEU A 176 -5.91 5.35 -9.45
CA LEU A 176 -5.32 4.46 -8.46
C LEU A 176 -5.34 3.01 -8.97
N LYS A 177 -4.23 2.30 -8.76
CA LYS A 177 -4.17 0.84 -8.99
C LYS A 177 -3.80 0.12 -7.73
N ALA A 178 -4.18 -1.14 -7.62
CA ALA A 178 -3.73 -1.99 -6.53
C ALA A 178 -3.41 -3.40 -6.97
N HIS A 179 -2.43 -4.00 -6.30
CA HIS A 179 -2.07 -5.40 -6.43
C HIS A 179 -2.09 -6.05 -5.05
N GLY A 180 -2.71 -7.22 -4.94
CA GLY A 180 -2.59 -8.03 -3.75
C GLY A 180 -1.22 -8.72 -3.72
N VAL A 181 -0.46 -8.50 -2.67
CA VAL A 181 0.87 -9.09 -2.44
C VAL A 181 0.84 -10.04 -1.24
N ASP A 182 1.73 -11.03 -1.26
CA ASP A 182 1.84 -11.96 -0.13
C ASP A 182 2.36 -11.30 1.14
N ARG A 183 3.17 -10.25 1.01
CA ARG A 183 3.70 -9.46 2.12
C ARG A 183 3.98 -8.01 1.74
N TRP A 184 4.08 -7.15 2.75
CA TRP A 184 4.70 -5.84 2.60
C TRP A 184 6.21 -5.91 2.70
N VAL A 185 6.86 -5.02 1.96
CA VAL A 185 8.30 -4.80 2.04
C VAL A 185 8.55 -3.78 3.14
N VAL A 186 9.46 -4.08 4.06
CA VAL A 186 9.87 -3.10 5.07
C VAL A 186 10.97 -2.23 4.45
N PRO A 187 10.92 -0.89 4.58
CA PRO A 187 11.99 -0.02 4.09
C PRO A 187 13.29 -0.29 4.85
N PRO A 188 14.45 -0.03 4.23
CA PRO A 188 15.73 -0.17 4.91
C PRO A 188 15.79 0.82 6.07
N VAL A 189 16.40 0.39 7.17
CA VAL A 189 16.77 1.31 8.25
C VAL A 189 17.88 2.21 7.69
N ALA A 190 17.66 3.52 7.76
CA ALA A 190 18.68 4.52 7.39
C ALA A 190 19.75 4.58 8.48
#